data_AF-A0A498EAX5-F1
#
_entry.id   AF-A0A498EAX5-F1
#
_cell.length_a   1.000
_cell.length_b   1.000
_cell.length_c   1.000
_cell.angle_alpha   90.00
_cell.angle_beta   90.00
_cell.angle_gamma   90.00
#
_symmetry.space_group_name_H-M   'P 1'
#
loop_
_entity.id
_entity.type
_entity.pdbx_description
1 polymer ?
#
loop_
_entity_poly.entity_id
_entity_poly.type
_entity_poly.pdbx_seq_one_letter_code
_entity_poly.pdbx_strand_id
1 'polypeptide(L)'
;MPVFHDDQHGTAIISGAALLNAVDIADKDRSSLQVTFAGAGAAATATARFYVSLGIPRENITMCDIDGILSERRADAGDLNEYTEPFARGVDDGELEDAMEGADVFVGLSVGGIVSQDMVRSMADNPIIFAMANPDPEITYEDA
;
A
#
# COMPACT_ATOMS: atom_id res chain seq x y z
N MET A 1 -16.99 -7.11 -23.64
CA MET A 1 -17.09 -5.66 -23.87
C MET A 1 -15.83 -5.02 -23.31
N PRO A 2 -15.17 -4.08 -23.99
CA PRO A 2 -14.08 -3.33 -23.38
C PRO A 2 -14.65 -2.40 -22.30
N VAL A 3 -14.25 -2.62 -21.04
CA VAL A 3 -14.67 -1.82 -19.88
C VAL A 3 -13.41 -1.35 -19.15
N PHE A 4 -13.38 -0.07 -18.80
CA PHE A 4 -12.34 0.55 -17.99
C PHE A 4 -13.01 1.20 -16.79
N HIS A 5 -12.50 0.90 -15.59
CA HIS A 5 -12.96 1.49 -14.34
C HIS A 5 -11.86 2.40 -13.82
N ASP A 6 -12.14 3.71 -13.73
CA ASP A 6 -11.14 4.72 -13.40
C ASP A 6 -10.54 4.50 -12.01
N ASP A 7 -11.39 4.30 -10.99
CA ASP A 7 -10.90 4.10 -9.61
C ASP A 7 -10.01 2.86 -9.43
N GLN A 8 -10.16 1.81 -10.24
CA GLN A 8 -9.35 0.59 -10.12
C GLN A 8 -8.16 0.60 -11.08
N HIS A 9 -8.43 0.83 -12.37
CA HIS A 9 -7.41 0.77 -13.41
C HIS A 9 -6.66 2.09 -13.53
N GLY A 10 -7.36 3.23 -13.50
CA GLY A 10 -6.76 4.56 -13.56
C GLY A 10 -5.81 4.79 -12.40
N THR A 11 -6.28 4.54 -11.17
CA THR A 11 -5.47 4.59 -9.94
C THR A 11 -4.22 3.72 -10.04
N ALA A 12 -4.37 2.45 -10.43
CA ALA A 12 -3.24 1.52 -10.56
C ALA A 12 -2.22 1.99 -11.60
N ILE A 13 -2.68 2.46 -12.77
CA ILE A 13 -1.82 2.92 -13.86
C ILE A 13 -1.03 4.17 -13.45
N ILE A 14 -1.69 5.19 -12.91
CA ILE A 14 -1.03 6.45 -12.58
C ILE A 14 -0.09 6.31 -11.39
N SER A 15 -0.50 5.58 -10.34
CA SER A 15 0.35 5.30 -9.18
C SER A 15 1.52 4.39 -9.54
N GLY A 16 1.32 3.40 -10.40
CA GLY A 16 2.39 2.55 -10.90
C GLY A 16 3.43 3.32 -11.72
N ALA A 17 2.99 4.27 -12.56
CA ALA A 17 3.91 5.15 -13.27
C ALA A 17 4.68 6.06 -12.29
N ALA A 18 4.02 6.60 -11.27
CA ALA A 18 4.66 7.39 -10.22
C ALA A 18 5.69 6.56 -9.44
N LEU A 19 5.35 5.32 -9.06
CA LEU A 19 6.24 4.38 -8.37
C LEU A 19 7.54 4.17 -9.15
N LEU A 20 7.45 3.85 -10.45
CA LEU A 20 8.65 3.59 -11.25
C LEU A 20 9.59 4.79 -11.30
N ASN A 21 9.05 6.01 -11.38
CA ASN A 21 9.87 7.23 -11.36
C ASN A 21 10.43 7.53 -9.96
N ALA A 22 9.61 7.39 -8.92
CA ALA A 22 10.02 7.66 -7.54
C ALA A 22 11.14 6.72 -7.09
N VAL A 23 11.06 5.45 -7.48
CA VAL A 23 12.09 4.44 -7.19
C VAL A 23 13.41 4.75 -7.88
N ASP A 24 13.37 5.19 -9.14
CA ASP A 24 14.56 5.63 -9.89
C ASP A 24 15.20 6.88 -9.24
N ILE A 25 14.39 7.87 -8.87
CA ILE A 25 14.85 9.09 -8.19
C ILE A 25 15.45 8.77 -6.80
N ALA A 26 14.86 7.83 -6.07
CA ALA A 26 15.32 7.41 -4.75
C ALA A 26 16.50 6.42 -4.78
N ASP A 27 16.95 6.00 -5.97
CA ASP A 27 18.00 5.00 -6.18
C ASP A 27 17.74 3.68 -5.42
N LYS A 28 16.47 3.22 -5.45
CA LYS A 28 16.03 1.99 -4.78
C LYS A 28 15.87 0.84 -5.75
N ASP A 29 16.13 -0.39 -5.28
CA ASP A 29 15.87 -1.59 -6.08
C ASP A 29 14.44 -2.09 -5.89
N ARG A 30 13.70 -2.22 -7.00
CA ARG A 30 12.29 -2.65 -6.99
C ARG A 30 12.05 -4.02 -6.36
N SER A 31 13.03 -4.94 -6.45
CA SER A 31 12.88 -6.29 -5.93
C SER A 31 13.08 -6.39 -4.41
N SER A 32 13.59 -5.33 -3.76
CA SER A 32 13.74 -5.26 -2.31
C SER A 32 12.74 -4.35 -1.60
N LEU A 33 11.97 -3.53 -2.35
CA LEU A 33 11.04 -2.56 -1.76
C LEU A 33 10.02 -3.23 -0.85
N GLN A 34 9.90 -2.74 0.39
CA GLN A 34 8.77 -3.03 1.27
C GLN A 34 7.67 -1.99 1.04
N VAL A 35 6.47 -2.45 0.69
CA VAL A 35 5.34 -1.59 0.29
C VAL A 35 4.16 -1.82 1.22
N THR A 36 3.70 -0.74 1.86
CA THR A 36 2.57 -0.76 2.78
C THR A 36 1.38 -0.03 2.18
N PHE A 37 0.23 -0.69 2.15
CA PHE A 37 -1.04 -0.12 1.71
C PHE A 37 -1.94 0.16 2.91
N ALA A 38 -2.44 1.41 3.02
CA ALA A 38 -3.62 1.69 3.82
C ALA A 38 -4.87 1.51 2.95
N GLY A 39 -5.66 0.49 3.26
CA GLY A 39 -6.85 0.09 2.54
C GLY A 39 -6.68 -1.25 1.83
N ALA A 40 -7.72 -2.08 1.87
CA ALA A 40 -7.81 -3.37 1.18
C ALA A 40 -9.02 -3.46 0.22
N GLY A 41 -9.54 -2.31 -0.22
CA GLY A 41 -10.66 -2.22 -1.15
C GLY A 41 -10.28 -2.60 -2.59
N ALA A 42 -11.23 -2.42 -3.52
CA ALA A 42 -11.05 -2.77 -4.92
C ALA A 42 -9.89 -1.99 -5.59
N ALA A 43 -9.78 -0.68 -5.34
CA ALA A 43 -8.70 0.15 -5.87
C ALA A 43 -7.32 -0.27 -5.32
N ALA A 44 -7.23 -0.51 -4.01
CA ALA A 44 -6.00 -0.96 -3.37
C ALA A 44 -5.56 -2.33 -3.88
N THR A 45 -6.48 -3.29 -3.96
CA THR A 45 -6.18 -4.64 -4.47
C THR A 45 -5.77 -4.60 -5.95
N ALA A 46 -6.44 -3.80 -6.78
CA ALA A 46 -6.07 -3.63 -8.19
C ALA A 46 -4.67 -3.00 -8.33
N THR A 47 -4.38 -1.98 -7.52
CA THR A 47 -3.08 -1.30 -7.49
C THR A 47 -1.97 -2.24 -7.03
N ALA A 48 -2.16 -2.98 -5.94
CA ALA A 48 -1.21 -3.97 -5.45
C ALA A 48 -0.91 -5.05 -6.49
N ARG A 49 -1.94 -5.60 -7.15
CA ARG A 49 -1.75 -6.56 -8.27
C ARG A 49 -0.97 -5.95 -9.43
N PHE A 50 -1.24 -4.69 -9.74
CA PHE A 50 -0.50 -4.00 -10.79
C PHE A 50 0.96 -3.76 -10.40
N TYR A 51 1.24 -3.37 -9.16
CA TYR A 51 2.60 -3.23 -8.62
C TYR A 51 3.38 -4.56 -8.70
N VAL A 52 2.72 -5.69 -8.40
CA VAL A 52 3.32 -7.02 -8.62
C VAL A 52 3.68 -7.24 -10.09
N SER A 53 2.81 -6.85 -11.02
CA SER A 53 3.10 -6.95 -12.46
C SER A 53 4.23 -6.03 -12.93
N LEU A 54 4.52 -4.96 -12.17
CA LEU A 54 5.66 -4.07 -12.39
C LEU A 54 6.97 -4.57 -11.75
N GLY A 55 6.95 -5.72 -11.07
CA GLY A 55 8.13 -6.40 -10.52
C GLY A 55 8.34 -6.22 -9.02
N ILE A 56 7.36 -5.68 -8.28
CA ILE A 56 7.39 -5.71 -6.82
C ILE A 56 7.05 -7.14 -6.36
N PRO A 57 7.87 -7.80 -5.52
CA PRO A 57 7.52 -9.11 -4.98
C PRO A 57 6.23 -9.02 -4.17
N ARG A 58 5.29 -9.94 -4.38
CA ARG A 58 4.01 -9.97 -3.65
C ARG A 58 4.26 -10.08 -2.14
N GLU A 59 5.27 -10.84 -1.77
CA GLU A 59 5.74 -11.01 -0.40
C GLU A 59 6.34 -9.75 0.22
N ASN A 60 6.54 -8.67 -0.53
CA ASN A 60 6.95 -7.39 0.06
C ASN A 60 5.79 -6.41 0.19
N ILE A 61 4.56 -6.82 -0.15
CA ILE A 61 3.37 -5.98 -0.04
C ILE A 61 2.62 -6.35 1.22
N THR A 62 2.49 -5.41 2.14
CA THR A 62 1.63 -5.51 3.32
C THR A 62 0.42 -4.59 3.12
N MET A 63 -0.78 -5.12 3.30
CA MET A 63 -2.01 -4.33 3.24
C MET A 63 -2.65 -4.27 4.62
N CYS A 64 -3.26 -3.14 4.95
CA CYS A 64 -4.04 -2.97 6.18
C CYS A 64 -5.48 -2.56 5.83
N ASP A 65 -6.45 -3.19 6.48
CA ASP A 65 -7.86 -2.75 6.44
C ASP A 65 -8.28 -2.16 7.80
N ILE A 66 -9.59 -2.06 8.03
CA ILE A 66 -10.13 -1.50 9.28
C ILE A 66 -9.82 -2.34 10.52
N ASP A 67 -9.46 -3.61 10.35
CA ASP A 67 -9.13 -4.56 11.41
C ASP A 67 -7.62 -4.83 11.45
N GLY A 68 -6.82 -3.97 10.82
CA GLY A 68 -5.36 -4.02 10.82
C GLY A 68 -4.74 -4.76 9.64
N ILE A 69 -3.53 -5.27 9.83
CA ILE A 69 -2.73 -5.98 8.81
C ILE A 69 -3.50 -7.21 8.30
N LEU A 70 -3.48 -7.43 6.99
CA LEU A 70 -3.93 -8.68 6.38
C LEU A 70 -2.90 -9.79 6.66
N SER A 71 -3.04 -10.48 7.78
CA SER A 71 -2.13 -11.57 8.15
C SER A 71 -2.62 -12.95 7.68
N GLU A 72 -1.71 -13.92 7.60
CA GLU A 72 -2.05 -15.34 7.39
C GLU A 72 -2.96 -15.86 8.51
N ARG A 73 -2.82 -15.36 9.75
CA ARG A 73 -3.72 -15.72 10.86
C ARG A 73 -5.15 -15.27 10.59
N ARG A 74 -5.35 -14.06 10.05
CA ARG A 74 -6.68 -13.57 9.64
C ARG A 74 -7.23 -14.33 8.44
N ALA A 75 -6.38 -14.72 7.49
CA ALA A 75 -6.77 -15.59 6.39
C ALA A 75 -7.30 -16.95 6.90
N ASP A 76 -6.53 -17.61 7.78
CA ASP A 76 -6.90 -18.91 8.37
C ASP A 76 -8.19 -18.86 9.21
N ALA A 77 -8.47 -17.70 9.81
CA ALA A 77 -9.71 -17.45 10.56
C ALA A 77 -10.94 -17.25 9.64
N GLY A 78 -10.74 -17.06 8.33
CA GLY A 78 -11.81 -16.75 7.38
C GLY A 78 -12.23 -15.28 7.38
N ASP A 79 -11.39 -14.38 7.89
CA ASP A 79 -11.69 -12.94 8.00
C ASP A 79 -11.40 -12.19 6.70
N LEU A 80 -10.72 -12.82 5.73
CA LEU A 80 -10.35 -12.24 4.45
C LEU A 80 -11.20 -12.78 3.31
N ASN A 81 -11.43 -11.97 2.28
CA ASN A 81 -12.13 -12.39 1.08
C ASN A 81 -11.16 -12.86 -0.03
N GLU A 82 -11.69 -13.48 -1.07
CA GLU A 82 -10.91 -14.05 -2.19
C GLU A 82 -9.98 -13.05 -2.91
N TYR A 83 -10.25 -11.75 -2.82
CA TYR A 83 -9.47 -10.70 -3.48
C TYR A 83 -8.28 -10.25 -2.63
N THR A 84 -8.44 -10.24 -1.30
CA THR A 84 -7.48 -9.74 -0.32
C THR A 84 -6.66 -10.85 0.34
N GLU A 85 -7.20 -12.06 0.47
CA GLU A 85 -6.49 -13.25 0.97
C GLU A 85 -5.17 -13.53 0.23
N PRO A 86 -5.06 -13.36 -1.10
CA PRO A 86 -3.77 -13.47 -1.78
C PRO A 86 -2.73 -12.42 -1.38
N PHE A 87 -3.07 -11.41 -0.58
CA PHE A 87 -2.12 -10.46 0.00
C PHE A 87 -1.91 -10.69 1.50
N ALA A 88 -2.45 -11.78 2.06
CA ALA A 88 -2.16 -12.16 3.43
C ALA A 88 -0.65 -12.41 3.63
N ARG A 89 -0.12 -11.90 4.73
CA ARG A 89 1.31 -11.95 5.08
C ARG A 89 1.54 -12.80 6.32
N GLY A 90 2.55 -13.66 6.30
CA GLY A 90 3.05 -14.39 7.47
C GLY A 90 3.85 -13.50 8.44
N VAL A 91 3.28 -12.35 8.81
CA VAL A 91 3.81 -11.40 9.79
C VAL A 91 2.87 -11.37 11.00
N ASP A 92 3.34 -10.83 12.11
CA ASP A 92 2.49 -10.60 13.28
C ASP A 92 1.33 -9.67 12.91
N ASP A 93 0.18 -9.85 13.55
CA ASP A 93 -0.88 -8.85 13.41
C ASP A 93 -0.44 -7.53 14.00
N GLY A 94 -1.06 -6.47 13.52
CA GLY A 94 -0.82 -5.12 13.98
C GLY A 94 -1.72 -4.17 13.23
N GLU A 95 -1.52 -2.90 13.51
CA GLU A 95 -2.22 -1.79 12.88
C GLU A 95 -1.38 -1.22 11.72
N LEU A 96 -1.88 -0.14 11.12
CA LEU A 96 -1.15 0.56 10.06
C LEU A 96 0.23 1.07 10.52
N GLU A 97 0.35 1.52 11.77
CA GLU A 97 1.61 2.00 12.35
C GLU A 97 2.70 0.93 12.29
N ASP A 98 2.37 -0.30 12.71
CA ASP A 98 3.29 -1.44 12.68
C ASP A 98 3.71 -1.79 11.25
N ALA A 99 2.77 -1.71 10.30
CA ALA A 99 3.05 -1.97 8.88
C ALA A 99 3.90 -0.87 8.22
N MET A 100 3.93 0.35 8.75
CA MET A 100 4.72 1.45 8.21
C MET A 100 6.18 1.40 8.67
N GLU A 101 6.49 0.71 9.77
CA GLU A 101 7.87 0.59 10.26
C GLU A 101 8.80 -0.03 9.21
N GLY A 102 9.82 0.72 8.81
CA GLY A 102 10.80 0.30 7.81
C GLY A 102 10.26 0.13 6.39
N ALA A 103 9.03 0.56 6.10
CA ALA A 103 8.48 0.50 4.75
C ALA A 103 9.21 1.49 3.82
N ASP A 104 9.49 1.10 2.58
CA ASP A 104 10.06 1.99 1.56
C ASP A 104 9.00 2.84 0.88
N VAL A 105 7.79 2.30 0.76
CA VAL A 105 6.68 2.90 0.02
C VAL A 105 5.40 2.80 0.84
N PHE A 106 4.72 3.93 1.04
CA PHE A 106 3.36 4.00 1.54
C PHE A 106 2.38 4.30 0.41
N VAL A 107 1.29 3.55 0.35
CA VAL A 107 0.20 3.73 -0.63
C VAL A 107 -1.14 3.87 0.12
N GLY A 108 -1.61 5.10 0.24
CA GLY A 108 -2.89 5.45 0.84
C GLY A 108 -4.02 5.37 -0.17
N LEU A 109 -4.96 4.45 0.06
CA LEU A 109 -6.21 4.30 -0.69
C LEU A 109 -7.38 4.07 0.29
N SER A 110 -7.38 4.85 1.38
CA SER A 110 -8.30 4.70 2.51
C SER A 110 -8.94 6.05 2.87
N VAL A 111 -9.04 6.37 4.16
CA VAL A 111 -9.64 7.58 4.71
C VAL A 111 -8.56 8.59 5.12
N GLY A 112 -8.87 9.88 5.01
CA GLY A 112 -7.93 10.96 5.31
C GLY A 112 -7.55 11.07 6.79
N GLY A 113 -6.36 11.61 7.05
CA GLY A 113 -5.86 11.92 8.40
C GLY A 113 -5.47 10.73 9.27
N ILE A 114 -5.27 9.54 8.69
CA ILE A 114 -4.90 8.32 9.42
C ILE A 114 -3.40 8.11 9.57
N VAL A 115 -2.58 8.87 8.84
CA VAL A 115 -1.11 8.76 8.90
C VAL A 115 -0.55 9.95 9.69
N SER A 116 0.27 9.65 10.69
CA SER A 116 0.94 10.65 11.52
C SER A 116 2.38 10.91 11.04
N GLN A 117 2.96 12.04 11.46
CA GLN A 117 4.39 12.32 11.21
C GLN A 117 5.31 11.26 11.83
N ASP A 118 4.91 10.64 12.94
CA ASP A 118 5.71 9.61 13.60
C ASP A 118 5.71 8.29 12.81
N MET A 119 4.58 7.94 12.18
CA MET A 119 4.52 6.82 11.23
C MET A 119 5.41 7.09 10.01
N VAL A 120 5.44 8.33 9.49
CA VAL A 120 6.36 8.69 8.40
C VAL A 120 7.82 8.58 8.84
N ARG A 121 8.14 9.03 10.06
CA ARG A 121 9.50 8.93 10.62
C ARG A 121 9.94 7.48 10.89
N SER A 122 9.02 6.55 11.08
CA SER A 122 9.34 5.13 11.29
C SER A 122 9.62 4.37 9.99
N MET A 123 9.28 4.94 8.83
CA MET A 123 9.57 4.36 7.52
C MET A 123 11.08 4.29 7.23
N ALA A 124 11.46 3.58 6.17
CA ALA A 124 12.85 3.50 5.71
C ALA A 124 13.39 4.86 5.25
N ASP A 125 14.73 4.97 5.16
CA ASP A 125 15.39 6.18 4.65
C ASP A 125 14.89 6.53 3.23
N ASN A 126 14.64 7.83 3.00
CA ASN A 126 14.06 8.38 1.77
C ASN A 126 12.77 7.62 1.35
N PRO A 127 11.70 7.66 2.17
CA PRO A 127 10.48 6.94 1.87
C PRO A 127 9.71 7.58 0.71
N ILE A 128 8.92 6.78 0.01
CA ILE A 128 8.01 7.23 -1.05
C ILE A 128 6.60 7.19 -0.49
N ILE A 129 5.91 8.34 -0.47
CA ILE A 129 4.57 8.45 0.13
C ILE A 129 3.57 8.83 -0.95
N PHE A 130 2.58 7.97 -1.18
CA PHE A 130 1.43 8.25 -2.03
C PHE A 130 0.17 8.33 -1.17
N ALA A 131 -0.13 9.52 -0.63
CA ALA A 131 -1.40 9.80 0.04
C ALA A 131 -2.46 10.20 -0.99
N MET A 132 -3.37 9.29 -1.34
CA MET A 132 -4.29 9.45 -2.47
C MET A 132 -5.77 9.45 -2.07
N ALA A 133 -6.09 9.43 -0.78
CA ALA A 133 -7.46 9.70 -0.33
C ALA A 133 -7.94 11.08 -0.79
N ASN A 134 -9.23 11.16 -1.11
CA ASN A 134 -9.90 12.40 -1.53
C ASN A 134 -11.15 12.65 -0.65
N PRO A 135 -11.50 13.91 -0.35
CA PRO A 135 -10.77 15.14 -0.69
C PRO A 135 -9.57 15.41 0.22
N ASP A 136 -9.59 14.86 1.44
CA ASP A 136 -8.53 15.01 2.43
C ASP A 136 -7.62 13.76 2.38
N PRO A 137 -6.29 13.93 2.23
CA PRO A 137 -5.35 12.83 2.11
C PRO A 137 -5.09 12.14 3.46
N GLU A 138 -4.46 10.96 3.43
CA GLU A 138 -4.04 10.22 4.62
C GLU A 138 -3.08 11.04 5.51
N ILE A 139 -2.22 11.86 4.89
CA ILE A 139 -1.34 12.85 5.51
C ILE A 139 -1.21 14.07 4.57
N THR A 140 -1.06 15.27 5.13
CA THR A 140 -0.90 16.50 4.34
C THR A 140 0.49 16.60 3.72
N TYR A 141 0.65 17.45 2.70
CA TYR A 141 1.96 17.67 2.09
C TYR A 141 2.95 18.34 3.05
N GLU A 142 2.47 19.21 3.95
CA GLU A 142 3.33 19.86 4.93
C GLU A 142 3.80 18.92 6.06
N ASP A 143 3.04 17.86 6.32
CA ASP A 143 3.32 16.89 7.39
C ASP A 143 4.13 15.67 6.93
N ALA A 144 4.10 15.33 5.63
CA ALA A 144 4.84 14.22 5.02
C ALA A 144 6.32 14.56 4.81
#